data_AF-A0A6J1CWY4-F1
#
_entry.id   AF-A0A6J1CWY4-F1
#
_cell.length_a   1.000
_cell.length_b   1.000
_cell.length_c   1.000
_cell.angle_alpha   90.00
_cell.angle_beta   90.00
_cell.angle_gamma   90.00
#
_symmetry.space_group_name_H-M   'P 1'
#
loop_
_entity.id
_entity.type
_entity.pdbx_description
1 polymer ?
#
loop_
_entity_poly.entity_id
_entity_poly.type
_entity_poly.pdbx_seq_one_letter_code
_entity_poly.pdbx_strand_id
1 'polypeptide(L)'
;MQRQQFSPGASPVELGDCIEELLKFTLQSHIDGTLEHDLRLSANFCSQLLYDDTPHLNSDRPECSRLYKNLALAVWKSVSKTSCGSFDNMALLDDLENKEEWDELITQGGAELVKVLKTVNYELHVQEPFFTQIKVNLKTVEGRCAAGDYNRVQPGDLILFNKCLLCEVQDVRQYLSFSAMLEAEGLDKVLPGVKTLKDGVQVYRKFYSEEKELSNGVLGIHVKKSVAQPFIVLSRIISGLGYKGIQNLIAFPNTEEEAV
;
A
#
# COMPACT_ATOMS: atom_id res chain seq x y z
N MET A 1 -10.01 23.26 7.33
CA MET A 1 -10.51 22.00 7.92
C MET A 1 -9.32 21.19 8.42
N GLN A 2 -9.26 20.88 9.71
CA GLN A 2 -8.24 19.97 10.25
C GLN A 2 -8.49 18.58 9.64
N ARG A 3 -7.47 17.98 9.01
CA ARG A 3 -7.59 16.60 8.52
C ARG A 3 -7.52 15.68 9.74
N GLN A 4 -8.66 15.21 10.19
CA GLN A 4 -8.74 14.30 11.34
C GLN A 4 -8.12 12.95 10.96
N GLN A 5 -7.16 12.46 11.75
CA GLN A 5 -6.76 11.05 11.68
C GLN A 5 -7.79 10.20 12.39
N PHE A 6 -8.32 9.20 11.68
CA PHE A 6 -9.28 8.24 12.22
C PHE A 6 -8.55 7.15 13.03
N SER A 7 -9.30 6.47 13.91
CA SER A 7 -8.85 5.23 14.56
C SER A 7 -8.50 4.18 13.50
N PRO A 8 -7.56 3.26 13.76
CA PRO A 8 -7.25 2.21 12.79
C PRO A 8 -8.49 1.38 12.51
N GLY A 9 -8.63 0.91 11.27
CA GLY A 9 -9.59 -0.14 10.95
C GLY A 9 -9.10 -1.45 11.55
N ALA A 10 -9.97 -2.20 12.23
CA ALA A 10 -9.68 -3.49 12.86
C ALA A 10 -10.37 -4.68 12.15
N SER A 11 -11.00 -4.44 11.00
CA SER A 11 -11.61 -5.49 10.18
C SER A 11 -10.54 -6.21 9.35
N PRO A 12 -10.77 -7.48 8.95
CA PRO A 12 -9.91 -8.16 8.00
C PRO A 12 -9.72 -7.29 6.75
N VAL A 13 -8.47 -7.15 6.31
CA VAL A 13 -8.18 -6.40 5.09
C VAL A 13 -8.59 -7.23 3.89
N GLU A 14 -9.56 -6.73 3.14
CA GLU A 14 -10.00 -7.34 1.90
C GLU A 14 -9.06 -6.93 0.75
N LEU A 15 -8.77 -7.89 -0.14
CA LEU A 15 -7.89 -7.63 -1.28
C LEU A 15 -8.42 -6.51 -2.18
N GLY A 16 -9.74 -6.48 -2.39
CA GLY A 16 -10.39 -5.46 -3.22
C GLY A 16 -10.17 -4.03 -2.71
N ASP A 17 -9.99 -3.86 -1.40
CA ASP A 17 -9.81 -2.53 -0.78
C ASP A 17 -8.38 -2.01 -0.87
N CYS A 18 -7.40 -2.87 -1.11
CA CYS A 18 -5.97 -2.52 -1.09
C CYS A 18 -5.23 -2.73 -2.42
N ILE A 19 -5.76 -3.54 -3.34
CA ILE A 19 -5.07 -3.92 -4.58
C ILE A 19 -4.62 -2.72 -5.43
N GLU A 20 -5.41 -1.64 -5.49
CA GLU A 20 -5.05 -0.43 -6.24
C GLU A 20 -3.82 0.25 -5.65
N GLU A 21 -3.82 0.53 -4.35
CA GLU A 21 -2.68 1.17 -3.66
C GLU A 21 -1.46 0.25 -3.64
N LEU A 22 -1.67 -1.05 -3.51
CA LEU A 22 -0.60 -2.05 -3.55
C LEU A 22 0.07 -2.11 -4.93
N LEU A 23 -0.71 -2.14 -6.00
CA LEU A 23 -0.20 -2.12 -7.37
C LEU A 23 0.52 -0.82 -7.66
N LYS A 24 -0.08 0.31 -7.29
CA LYS A 24 0.52 1.63 -7.44
C LYS A 24 1.87 1.72 -6.73
N PHE A 25 1.93 1.29 -5.47
CA PHE A 25 3.16 1.23 -4.70
C PHE A 25 4.23 0.35 -5.35
N THR A 26 3.83 -0.81 -5.88
CA THR A 26 4.73 -1.78 -6.53
C THR A 26 5.34 -1.18 -7.79
N LEU A 27 4.51 -0.63 -8.68
CA LEU A 27 4.96 0.00 -9.93
C LEU A 27 5.82 1.24 -9.66
N GLN A 28 5.42 2.11 -8.72
CA GLN A 28 6.18 3.31 -8.38
C GLN A 28 7.55 2.94 -7.79
N SER A 29 7.60 1.96 -6.88
CA SER A 29 8.86 1.51 -6.29
C SER A 29 9.82 0.93 -7.33
N HIS A 30 9.29 0.28 -8.37
CA HIS A 30 10.09 -0.19 -9.50
C HIS A 30 10.65 0.95 -10.34
N ILE A 31 9.81 1.94 -10.67
CA ILE A 31 10.21 3.15 -11.40
C ILE A 31 11.33 3.89 -10.65
N ASP A 32 11.20 4.00 -9.33
CA ASP A 32 12.17 4.68 -8.47
C ASP A 32 13.45 3.84 -8.22
N GLY A 33 13.51 2.59 -8.69
CA GLY A 33 14.64 1.68 -8.43
C GLY A 33 14.77 1.26 -6.96
N THR A 34 13.68 1.32 -6.19
CA THR A 34 13.64 1.01 -4.74
C THR A 34 12.93 -0.30 -4.42
N LEU A 35 12.42 -1.01 -5.42
CA LEU A 35 11.75 -2.29 -5.25
C LEU A 35 12.78 -3.40 -5.03
N GLU A 36 12.56 -4.24 -4.01
CA GLU A 36 13.45 -5.35 -3.66
C GLU A 36 13.39 -6.51 -4.67
N HIS A 37 12.36 -6.55 -5.52
CA HIS A 37 12.14 -7.57 -6.53
C HIS A 37 12.13 -6.94 -7.92
N ASP A 38 12.82 -7.56 -8.88
CA ASP A 38 12.83 -7.10 -10.26
C ASP A 38 11.53 -7.51 -10.96
N LEU A 39 10.74 -6.53 -11.40
CA LEU A 39 9.51 -6.79 -12.17
C LEU A 39 9.80 -7.36 -13.56
N ARG A 40 11.03 -7.24 -14.09
CA ARG A 40 11.36 -7.57 -15.50
C ARG A 40 10.51 -6.79 -16.51
N LEU A 41 10.02 -5.63 -16.09
CA LEU A 41 9.33 -4.64 -16.92
C LEU A 41 10.21 -3.40 -17.00
N SER A 42 10.12 -2.66 -18.10
CA SER A 42 10.80 -1.38 -18.22
C SER A 42 10.12 -0.33 -17.33
N ALA A 43 10.91 0.56 -16.74
CA ALA A 43 10.37 1.69 -15.96
C ALA A 43 9.39 2.53 -16.80
N ASN A 44 9.66 2.70 -18.10
CA ASN A 44 8.75 3.39 -19.03
C ASN A 44 7.38 2.71 -19.14
N PHE A 45 7.34 1.37 -19.25
CA PHE A 45 6.07 0.64 -19.31
C PHE A 45 5.29 0.76 -18.00
N CYS A 46 5.97 0.67 -16.85
CA CYS A 46 5.35 0.90 -15.54
C CYS A 46 4.81 2.33 -15.41
N SER A 47 5.54 3.35 -15.89
CA SER A 47 5.07 4.74 -15.89
C SER A 47 3.83 4.92 -16.76
N GLN A 48 3.80 4.31 -17.96
CA GLN A 48 2.61 4.34 -18.83
C GLN A 48 1.40 3.70 -18.15
N LEU A 49 1.58 2.58 -17.46
CA LEU A 49 0.50 1.96 -16.68
C LEU A 49 -0.03 2.90 -15.58
N LEU A 50 0.85 3.64 -14.88
CA LEU A 50 0.48 4.53 -13.77
C LEU A 50 -0.13 5.86 -14.20
N TYR A 51 0.35 6.44 -15.31
CA TYR A 51 0.09 7.84 -15.66
C TYR A 51 -0.57 8.06 -17.02
N ASP A 52 -0.83 7.00 -17.83
CA ASP A 52 -1.46 7.03 -19.16
C ASP A 52 -1.97 8.40 -19.62
N ASP A 53 -1.17 9.08 -20.44
CA ASP A 53 -1.42 10.43 -20.98
C ASP A 53 -2.48 10.43 -22.10
N THR A 54 -3.53 9.60 -22.04
CA THR A 54 -4.63 9.77 -23.01
C THR A 54 -5.29 11.12 -22.77
N PRO A 55 -5.22 12.07 -23.74
CA PRO A 55 -5.63 13.43 -23.50
C PRO A 55 -7.15 13.50 -23.33
N HIS A 56 -7.60 13.57 -22.08
CA HIS A 56 -8.93 14.11 -21.77
C HIS A 56 -8.81 15.63 -21.74
N LEU A 57 -9.48 16.28 -22.68
CA LEU A 57 -9.62 17.74 -22.73
C LEU A 57 -10.06 18.25 -21.34
N ASN A 58 -9.19 19.02 -20.70
CA ASN A 58 -9.39 19.85 -19.50
C ASN A 58 -9.45 19.13 -18.13
N SER A 59 -8.30 18.96 -17.48
CA SER A 59 -8.21 18.84 -16.01
C SER A 59 -6.76 19.07 -15.53
N ASP A 60 -6.50 20.12 -14.75
CA ASP A 60 -5.20 20.47 -14.13
C ASP A 60 -4.82 19.52 -12.95
N ARG A 61 -5.03 18.21 -13.08
CA ARG A 61 -4.54 17.20 -12.14
C ARG A 61 -3.86 16.07 -12.88
N PRO A 62 -2.81 15.44 -12.30
CA PRO A 62 -2.38 14.13 -12.74
C PRO A 62 -3.55 13.17 -12.46
N GLU A 63 -4.31 12.83 -13.49
CA GLU A 63 -5.37 11.86 -13.38
C GLU A 63 -4.74 10.47 -13.17
N CYS A 64 -5.27 9.74 -12.19
CA CYS A 64 -4.91 8.34 -11.97
C CYS A 64 -5.23 7.54 -13.25
N SER A 65 -4.24 6.93 -13.89
CA SER A 65 -4.42 6.18 -15.14
C SER A 65 -5.54 5.14 -15.06
N ARG A 66 -6.30 5.03 -16.16
CA ARG A 66 -7.31 4.00 -16.34
C ARG A 66 -6.68 2.60 -16.41
N LEU A 67 -5.45 2.48 -16.90
CA LEU A 67 -4.76 1.20 -17.09
C LEU A 67 -4.38 0.54 -15.77
N TYR A 68 -3.75 1.25 -14.81
CA TYR A 68 -3.43 0.62 -13.52
C TYR A 68 -4.70 0.19 -12.78
N LYS A 69 -5.78 0.98 -12.84
CA LYS A 69 -7.05 0.62 -12.20
C LYS A 69 -7.67 -0.61 -12.84
N ASN A 70 -7.66 -0.67 -14.17
CA ASN A 70 -8.10 -1.85 -14.89
C ASN A 70 -7.25 -3.08 -14.54
N LEU A 71 -5.94 -2.93 -14.39
CA LEU A 71 -5.05 -4.02 -13.99
C LEU A 71 -5.35 -4.49 -12.57
N ALA A 72 -5.47 -3.57 -11.61
CA ALA A 72 -5.84 -3.87 -10.24
C ALA A 72 -7.19 -4.61 -10.18
N LEU A 73 -8.19 -4.12 -10.92
CA LEU A 73 -9.52 -4.72 -11.03
C LEU A 73 -9.46 -6.13 -11.65
N ALA A 74 -8.68 -6.32 -12.72
CA ALA A 74 -8.52 -7.59 -13.41
C ALA A 74 -7.83 -8.63 -12.52
N VAL A 75 -6.75 -8.24 -11.81
CA VAL A 75 -6.07 -9.09 -10.85
C VAL A 75 -7.01 -9.47 -9.71
N TRP A 76 -7.68 -8.51 -9.08
CA TRP A 76 -8.61 -8.79 -7.98
C TRP A 76 -9.77 -9.71 -8.41
N LYS A 77 -10.38 -9.48 -9.58
CA LYS A 77 -11.42 -10.35 -10.12
C LYS A 77 -10.92 -11.76 -10.36
N SER A 78 -9.71 -11.90 -10.92
CA SER A 78 -9.11 -13.21 -11.21
C SER A 78 -8.84 -13.98 -9.93
N VAL A 79 -8.29 -13.32 -8.91
CA VAL A 79 -8.12 -13.92 -7.57
C VAL A 79 -9.47 -14.28 -6.94
N SER A 80 -10.48 -13.43 -7.06
CA SER A 80 -11.80 -13.65 -6.44
C SER A 80 -12.62 -14.76 -7.11
N LYS A 81 -12.50 -14.94 -8.43
CA LYS A 81 -13.18 -16.01 -9.17
C LYS A 81 -12.79 -17.41 -8.68
N THR A 82 -11.54 -17.58 -8.24
CA THR A 82 -11.09 -18.86 -7.68
C THR A 82 -11.71 -19.19 -6.32
N SER A 83 -12.31 -18.19 -5.64
CA SER A 83 -12.99 -18.36 -4.34
C SER A 83 -14.48 -18.71 -4.46
N CYS A 84 -15.11 -18.51 -5.63
CA CYS A 84 -16.53 -18.76 -5.83
C CYS A 84 -16.70 -19.71 -7.02
N GLY A 85 -16.98 -20.98 -6.75
CA GLY A 85 -17.20 -21.97 -7.79
C GLY A 85 -18.46 -21.65 -8.59
N SER A 86 -18.30 -20.97 -9.72
CA SER A 86 -19.21 -21.05 -10.86
C SER A 86 -18.54 -20.50 -12.11
N PHE A 87 -18.48 -21.35 -13.13
CA PHE A 87 -18.25 -20.95 -14.51
C PHE A 87 -19.47 -20.19 -15.03
N ASP A 88 -19.23 -19.14 -15.81
CA ASP A 88 -20.05 -18.86 -16.97
C ASP A 88 -19.26 -18.07 -18.03
N ASN A 89 -19.40 -18.55 -19.26
CA ASN A 89 -18.58 -18.31 -20.44
C ASN A 89 -18.70 -16.89 -21.03
N MET A 90 -17.59 -16.38 -21.55
CA MET A 90 -17.59 -15.69 -22.84
C MET A 90 -16.34 -16.11 -23.61
N ALA A 91 -16.54 -17.02 -24.56
CA ALA A 91 -15.54 -17.45 -25.52
C ALA A 91 -15.15 -16.26 -26.40
N LEU A 92 -13.85 -15.99 -26.47
CA LEU A 92 -13.11 -15.42 -27.61
C LEU A 92 -11.63 -15.41 -27.19
N LEU A 93 -10.78 -16.08 -27.99
CA LEU A 93 -9.33 -16.30 -27.82
C LEU A 93 -8.95 -17.53 -26.98
N ASP A 94 -9.05 -18.69 -27.64
CA ASP A 94 -8.56 -20.00 -27.19
C ASP A 94 -7.10 -20.28 -27.66
N ASP A 95 -6.42 -19.27 -28.21
CA ASP A 95 -5.07 -19.37 -28.79
C ASP A 95 -4.05 -18.48 -28.07
N LEU A 96 -3.89 -18.65 -26.75
CA LEU A 96 -2.77 -18.04 -26.04
C LEU A 96 -2.01 -19.13 -25.31
N GLU A 97 -0.83 -19.48 -25.83
CA GLU A 97 0.05 -20.57 -25.37
C GLU A 97 0.35 -20.52 -23.86
N ASN A 98 0.17 -19.36 -23.20
CA ASN A 98 0.53 -19.14 -21.78
C ASN A 98 -0.65 -18.78 -20.87
N LYS A 99 -1.91 -18.88 -21.33
CA LYS A 99 -3.06 -18.44 -20.53
C LYS A 99 -3.23 -19.26 -19.25
N GLU A 100 -3.12 -20.58 -19.35
CA GLU A 100 -3.20 -21.48 -18.20
C GLU A 100 -2.09 -21.19 -17.17
N GLU A 101 -0.87 -20.90 -17.64
CA GLU A 101 0.25 -20.53 -16.77
C GLU A 101 -0.01 -19.21 -16.01
N TRP A 102 -0.57 -18.20 -16.70
CA TRP A 102 -0.94 -16.94 -16.06
C TRP A 102 -2.09 -17.11 -15.06
N ASP A 103 -3.09 -17.92 -15.39
CA ASP A 103 -4.21 -18.21 -14.50
C ASP A 103 -3.72 -18.96 -13.23
N GLU A 104 -2.82 -19.92 -13.37
CA GLU A 104 -2.20 -20.62 -12.22
C GLU A 104 -1.36 -19.66 -11.37
N LEU A 105 -0.55 -18.82 -12.01
CA LEU A 105 0.27 -17.81 -11.33
C LEU A 105 -0.59 -16.84 -10.50
N ILE A 106 -1.65 -16.30 -11.10
CA ILE A 106 -2.57 -15.39 -10.40
C ILE A 106 -3.30 -16.12 -9.27
N THR A 107 -3.68 -17.38 -9.48
CA THR A 107 -4.37 -18.19 -8.46
C THR A 107 -3.46 -18.41 -7.25
N GLN A 108 -2.25 -18.92 -7.46
CA GLN A 108 -1.31 -19.22 -6.39
C GLN A 108 -0.85 -17.93 -5.68
N GLY A 109 -0.41 -16.93 -6.45
CA GLY A 109 0.02 -15.64 -5.89
C GLY A 109 -1.12 -14.89 -5.21
N GLY A 110 -2.34 -14.98 -5.75
CA GLY A 110 -3.54 -14.43 -5.16
C GLY A 110 -3.88 -15.05 -3.80
N ALA A 111 -3.79 -16.38 -3.70
CA ALA A 111 -3.99 -17.09 -2.44
C ALA A 111 -2.93 -16.72 -1.39
N GLU A 112 -1.66 -16.59 -1.79
CA GLU A 112 -0.59 -16.09 -0.91
C GLU A 112 -0.87 -14.66 -0.45
N LEU A 113 -1.28 -13.77 -1.36
CA LEU A 113 -1.59 -12.38 -1.05
C LEU A 113 -2.76 -12.26 -0.07
N VAL A 114 -3.85 -12.98 -0.30
CA VAL A 114 -5.00 -13.05 0.63
C VAL A 114 -4.57 -13.59 1.99
N LYS A 115 -3.69 -14.59 2.03
CA LYS A 115 -3.16 -15.13 3.29
C LYS A 115 -2.36 -14.07 4.06
N VAL A 116 -1.52 -13.29 3.39
CA VAL A 116 -0.77 -12.18 4.02
C VAL A 116 -1.73 -11.11 4.55
N LEU A 117 -2.72 -10.69 3.76
CA LEU A 117 -3.68 -9.66 4.17
C LEU A 117 -4.56 -10.09 5.36
N LYS A 118 -4.91 -11.37 5.45
CA LYS A 118 -5.63 -11.93 6.60
C LYS A 118 -4.86 -11.88 7.93
N THR A 119 -3.54 -11.70 7.89
CA THR A 119 -2.73 -11.52 9.11
C THR A 119 -2.70 -10.08 9.61
N VAL A 120 -3.20 -9.12 8.83
CA VAL A 120 -3.19 -7.71 9.22
C VAL A 120 -4.19 -7.49 10.37
N ASN A 121 -3.71 -6.90 11.45
CA ASN A 121 -4.52 -6.51 12.60
C ASN A 121 -5.11 -5.11 12.42
N TYR A 122 -4.34 -4.19 11.84
CA TYR A 122 -4.73 -2.78 11.71
C TYR A 122 -4.32 -2.16 10.38
N GLU A 123 -5.17 -1.28 9.86
CA GLU A 123 -4.81 -0.38 8.76
C GLU A 123 -4.54 1.03 9.29
N LEU A 124 -3.41 1.61 8.88
CA LEU A 124 -3.05 2.98 9.21
C LEU A 124 -2.66 3.78 7.97
N HIS A 125 -3.16 5.01 7.91
CA HIS A 125 -2.71 5.98 6.94
C HIS A 125 -1.67 6.93 7.54
N VAL A 126 -0.56 7.12 6.83
CA VAL A 126 0.53 8.04 7.17
C VAL A 126 0.82 8.93 5.97
N GLN A 127 1.03 10.23 6.21
CA GLN A 127 1.33 11.20 5.15
C GLN A 127 2.82 11.21 4.81
N GLU A 128 3.17 11.68 3.62
CA GLU A 128 4.56 12.04 3.30
C GLU A 128 5.03 13.23 4.16
N PRO A 129 6.32 13.28 4.56
CA PRO A 129 7.41 12.35 4.21
C PRO A 129 7.47 11.08 5.08
N PHE A 130 6.59 10.96 6.08
CA PHE A 130 6.68 9.92 7.11
C PHE A 130 6.46 8.51 6.55
N PHE A 131 5.60 8.34 5.54
CA PHE A 131 5.42 7.05 4.88
C PHE A 131 6.73 6.57 4.22
N THR A 132 7.37 7.42 3.41
CA THR A 132 8.69 7.11 2.82
C THR A 132 9.72 6.81 3.90
N GLN A 133 9.74 7.58 5.00
CA GLN A 133 10.67 7.37 6.11
C GLN A 133 10.45 6.02 6.83
N ILE A 134 9.21 5.54 6.95
CA ILE A 134 8.92 4.19 7.47
C ILE A 134 9.41 3.14 6.46
N LYS A 135 9.13 3.33 5.15
CA LYS A 135 9.55 2.43 4.07
C LYS A 135 11.07 2.16 4.11
N VAL A 136 11.88 3.19 4.39
CA VAL A 136 13.35 3.09 4.46
C VAL A 136 13.89 2.91 5.88
N ASN A 137 13.05 2.58 6.86
CA ASN A 137 13.39 2.37 8.27
C ASN A 137 14.07 3.57 9.00
N LEU A 138 13.88 4.80 8.51
CA LEU A 138 14.32 6.01 9.22
C LEU A 138 13.37 6.37 10.35
N LYS A 139 12.06 6.28 10.09
CA LYS A 139 11.02 6.47 11.10
C LYS A 139 10.65 5.10 11.67
N THR A 140 10.93 4.90 12.95
CA THR A 140 10.75 3.62 13.65
C THR A 140 9.69 3.67 14.75
N VAL A 141 9.22 4.87 15.11
CA VAL A 141 8.16 5.06 16.10
C VAL A 141 7.04 5.89 15.49
N GLU A 142 5.82 5.37 15.53
CA GLU A 142 4.60 6.08 15.12
C GLU A 142 3.84 6.63 16.31
N GLY A 143 3.73 7.95 16.39
CA GLY A 143 3.03 8.64 17.47
C GLY A 143 1.54 8.84 17.16
N ARG A 144 0.67 8.46 18.10
CA ARG A 144 -0.80 8.59 17.99
C ARG A 144 -1.42 8.97 19.33
N CYS A 145 -2.55 9.69 19.34
CA CYS A 145 -3.35 9.80 20.57
C CYS A 145 -3.89 8.43 20.98
N ALA A 146 -3.86 8.12 22.27
CA ALA A 146 -4.29 6.82 22.82
C ALA A 146 -5.83 6.71 22.88
N ALA A 147 -6.48 6.69 21.71
CA ALA A 147 -7.94 6.73 21.58
C ALA A 147 -8.47 5.60 20.70
N GLY A 148 -9.65 5.08 21.04
CA GLY A 148 -10.33 4.05 20.25
C GLY A 148 -9.47 2.81 20.04
N ASP A 149 -9.36 2.37 18.79
CA ASP A 149 -8.72 1.12 18.42
C ASP A 149 -7.20 1.12 18.61
N TYR A 150 -6.57 2.30 18.68
CA TYR A 150 -5.15 2.42 19.00
C TYR A 150 -4.80 1.83 20.38
N ASN A 151 -5.74 1.84 21.33
CA ASN A 151 -5.53 1.30 22.67
C ASN A 151 -5.44 -0.23 22.72
N ARG A 152 -5.77 -0.91 21.62
CA ARG A 152 -5.70 -2.36 21.50
C ARG A 152 -4.46 -2.84 20.76
N VAL A 153 -3.66 -1.91 20.21
CA VAL A 153 -2.40 -2.25 19.53
C VAL A 153 -1.40 -2.76 20.56
N GLN A 154 -0.80 -3.91 20.28
CA GLN A 154 0.17 -4.59 21.15
C GLN A 154 1.35 -5.13 20.33
N PRO A 155 2.48 -5.44 20.97
CA PRO A 155 3.60 -6.10 20.32
C PRO A 155 3.18 -7.39 19.60
N GLY A 156 3.71 -7.60 18.39
CA GLY A 156 3.38 -8.72 17.51
C GLY A 156 2.22 -8.45 16.55
N ASP A 157 1.44 -7.39 16.74
CA ASP A 157 0.41 -7.00 15.78
C ASP A 157 1.03 -6.54 14.44
N LEU A 158 0.33 -6.83 13.34
CA LEU A 158 0.70 -6.40 12.00
C LEU A 158 -0.14 -5.20 11.55
N ILE A 159 0.55 -4.14 11.13
CA ILE A 159 -0.03 -2.90 10.64
C ILE A 159 0.24 -2.77 9.14
N LEU A 160 -0.81 -2.59 8.35
CA LEU A 160 -0.70 -2.26 6.93
C LEU A 160 -0.77 -0.73 6.76
N PHE A 161 0.38 -0.13 6.49
CA PHE A 161 0.49 1.31 6.21
C PHE A 161 0.12 1.62 4.77
N ASN A 162 -0.76 2.62 4.59
CA ASN A 162 -1.24 3.10 3.30
C ASN A 162 -1.64 1.96 2.36
N LYS A 163 -2.23 0.89 2.92
CA LYS A 163 -2.72 -0.28 2.18
C LYS A 163 -1.65 -1.06 1.40
N CYS A 164 -0.36 -0.82 1.62
CA CYS A 164 0.70 -1.42 0.80
C CYS A 164 1.96 -1.87 1.56
N LEU A 165 2.31 -1.23 2.69
CA LEU A 165 3.53 -1.54 3.43
C LEU A 165 3.19 -2.23 4.75
N LEU A 166 3.63 -3.49 4.91
CA LEU A 166 3.36 -4.25 6.13
C LEU A 166 4.48 -4.06 7.17
N CYS A 167 4.11 -3.68 8.38
CA CYS A 167 5.01 -3.54 9.51
C CYS A 167 4.52 -4.35 10.71
N GLU A 168 5.45 -4.84 11.52
CA GLU A 168 5.17 -5.51 12.79
C GLU A 168 5.45 -4.55 13.95
N VAL A 169 4.52 -4.50 14.91
CA VAL A 169 4.67 -3.74 16.14
C VAL A 169 5.67 -4.44 17.05
N GLN A 170 6.75 -3.74 17.38
CA GLN A 170 7.82 -4.26 18.23
C GLN A 170 7.59 -3.94 19.71
N ASP A 171 7.03 -2.78 20.00
CA ASP A 171 6.76 -2.27 21.35
C ASP A 171 5.68 -1.18 21.29
N VAL A 172 4.94 -0.96 22.38
CA VAL A 172 3.95 0.11 22.50
C VAL A 172 4.09 0.78 23.86
N ARG A 173 4.35 2.09 23.86
CA ARG A 173 4.56 2.87 25.08
C ARG A 173 3.58 4.01 25.21
N GLN A 174 3.14 4.28 26.43
CA GLN A 174 2.22 5.37 26.75
C GLN A 174 2.94 6.55 27.38
N TYR A 175 2.51 7.75 26.99
CA TYR A 175 3.05 9.03 27.43
C TYR A 175 1.92 10.01 27.75
N LEU A 176 2.19 10.93 28.66
CA LEU A 176 1.24 11.98 29.03
C LEU A 176 1.03 13.02 27.92
N SER A 177 2.02 13.20 27.04
CA SER A 177 2.00 14.22 25.98
C SER A 177 2.88 13.84 24.80
N PHE A 178 2.66 14.47 23.64
CA PHE A 178 3.54 14.32 22.48
C PHE A 178 4.94 14.85 22.79
N SER A 179 5.06 15.91 23.58
CA SER A 179 6.37 16.42 23.99
C SER A 179 7.15 15.36 24.78
N ALA A 180 6.49 14.70 25.76
CA ALA A 180 7.11 13.65 26.56
C ALA A 180 7.49 12.43 25.72
N MET A 181 6.63 12.02 24.78
CA MET A 181 6.94 10.93 23.84
C MET A 181 8.13 11.28 22.96
N LEU A 182 8.16 12.47 22.36
CA LEU A 182 9.24 12.91 21.46
C LEU A 182 10.59 13.01 22.19
N GLU A 183 10.59 13.44 23.44
CA GLU A 183 11.78 13.48 24.28
C GLU A 183 12.28 12.08 24.64
N ALA A 184 11.38 11.20 25.08
CA ALA A 184 11.74 9.86 25.53
C ALA A 184 12.14 8.90 24.39
N GLU A 185 11.43 8.95 23.26
CA GLU A 185 11.68 8.04 22.12
C GLU A 185 12.80 8.55 21.21
N GLY A 186 13.06 9.86 21.23
CA GLY A 186 13.96 10.55 20.31
C GLY A 186 13.21 11.15 19.13
N LEU A 187 13.33 12.46 18.95
CA LEU A 187 12.65 13.23 17.90
C LEU A 187 12.96 12.69 16.50
N ASP A 188 14.18 12.24 16.25
CA ASP A 188 14.64 11.73 14.96
C ASP A 188 14.01 10.38 14.60
N LYS A 189 13.71 9.52 15.58
CA LYS A 189 13.04 8.24 15.36
C LYS A 189 11.54 8.37 15.11
N VAL A 190 10.93 9.40 15.69
CA VAL A 190 9.49 9.68 15.57
C VAL A 190 9.19 10.59 14.37
N LEU A 191 9.95 11.67 14.19
CA LEU A 191 9.76 12.68 13.14
C LEU A 191 11.10 13.02 12.47
N PRO A 192 11.69 12.10 11.68
CA PRO A 192 12.97 12.35 11.02
C PRO A 192 12.95 13.65 10.19
N GLY A 193 14.00 14.46 10.36
CA GLY A 193 14.16 15.75 9.68
C GLY A 193 13.64 16.96 10.48
N VAL A 194 12.78 16.75 11.48
CA VAL A 194 12.34 17.82 12.39
C VAL A 194 13.45 18.18 13.37
N LYS A 195 13.67 19.48 13.60
CA LYS A 195 14.85 19.98 14.33
C LYS A 195 14.62 20.20 15.82
N THR A 196 13.40 20.50 16.25
CA THR A 196 13.11 20.83 17.65
C THR A 196 11.86 20.10 18.15
N LEU A 197 11.79 19.85 19.47
CA LEU A 197 10.61 19.25 20.10
C LEU A 197 9.36 20.11 19.89
N LYS A 198 9.52 21.44 19.94
CA LYS A 198 8.43 22.39 19.69
C LYS A 198 7.83 22.19 18.30
N ASP A 199 8.67 22.12 17.27
CA ASP A 199 8.21 21.88 15.90
C ASP A 199 7.58 20.49 15.75
N GLY A 200 8.14 19.49 16.45
CA GLY A 200 7.58 18.14 16.49
C GLY A 200 6.17 18.10 17.05
N VAL A 201 5.91 18.80 18.15
CA VAL A 201 4.55 18.95 18.71
C VAL A 201 3.63 19.66 17.71
N GLN A 202 4.12 20.67 16.98
CA GLN A 202 3.32 21.36 15.95
C GLN A 202 2.93 20.45 14.77
N VAL A 203 3.71 19.40 14.46
CA VAL A 203 3.29 18.38 13.49
C VAL A 203 2.02 17.68 13.97
N TYR A 204 1.96 17.27 15.24
CA TYR A 204 0.79 16.60 15.81
C TYR A 204 -0.42 17.52 15.97
N ARG A 205 -0.21 18.81 16.22
CA ARG A 205 -1.29 19.81 16.33
C ARG A 205 -2.11 19.98 15.04
N LYS A 206 -1.59 19.53 13.90
CA LYS A 206 -2.35 19.47 12.64
C LYS A 206 -3.48 18.43 12.67
N PHE A 207 -3.37 17.44 13.56
CA PHE A 207 -4.26 16.28 13.64
C PHE A 207 -5.02 16.18 14.97
N TYR A 208 -4.43 16.68 16.07
CA TYR A 208 -4.95 16.53 17.42
C TYR A 208 -4.97 17.85 18.19
N SER A 209 -6.09 18.16 18.84
CA SER A 209 -6.17 19.25 19.81
C SER A 209 -5.44 18.89 21.10
N GLU A 210 -5.03 19.92 21.85
CA GLU A 210 -4.42 19.75 23.18
C GLU A 210 -5.33 19.04 24.17
N GLU A 211 -6.63 19.36 24.13
CA GLU A 211 -7.63 18.70 24.95
C GLU A 211 -7.71 17.19 24.67
N LYS A 212 -7.64 16.79 23.39
CA LYS A 212 -7.65 15.38 23.01
C LYS A 212 -6.39 14.65 23.46
N GLU A 213 -5.25 15.32 23.39
CA GLU A 213 -3.99 14.79 23.93
C GLU A 213 -4.05 14.64 25.46
N LEU A 214 -4.50 15.67 26.18
CA LEU A 214 -4.59 15.65 27.64
C LEU A 214 -5.57 14.59 28.16
N SER A 215 -6.69 14.39 27.46
CA SER A 215 -7.71 13.42 27.87
C SER A 215 -7.30 11.97 27.62
N ASN A 216 -6.56 11.69 26.56
CA ASN A 216 -6.24 10.32 26.16
C ASN A 216 -4.79 9.92 26.46
N GLY A 217 -3.86 10.88 26.52
CA GLY A 217 -2.44 10.63 26.40
C GLY A 217 -2.04 10.28 24.96
N VAL A 218 -0.81 9.78 24.82
CA VAL A 218 -0.14 9.50 23.56
C VAL A 218 0.50 8.12 23.59
N LEU A 219 0.45 7.42 22.46
CA LEU A 219 1.15 6.16 22.20
C LEU A 219 2.35 6.40 21.29
N GLY A 220 3.50 5.84 21.66
CA GLY A 220 4.62 5.57 20.77
C GLY A 220 4.57 4.11 20.33
N ILE A 221 4.22 3.86 19.07
CA ILE A 221 4.11 2.52 18.49
C ILE A 221 5.40 2.23 17.73
N HIS A 222 6.24 1.36 18.25
CA HIS A 222 7.50 0.97 17.60
C HIS A 222 7.18 0.00 16.48
N VAL A 223 7.63 0.29 15.27
CA VAL A 223 7.33 -0.51 14.08
C VAL A 223 8.61 -0.91 13.37
N LYS A 224 8.60 -2.12 12.82
CA LYS A 224 9.65 -2.63 11.94
C LYS A 224 9.01 -3.21 10.69
N LYS A 225 9.63 -2.98 9.53
CA LYS A 225 9.17 -3.58 8.27
C LYS A 225 9.12 -5.12 8.40
N SER A 226 7.98 -5.71 8.06
CA SER A 226 7.80 -7.17 8.09
C SER A 226 8.60 -7.82 6.96
N VAL A 227 9.05 -9.06 7.18
CA VAL A 227 9.71 -9.87 6.13
C VAL A 227 8.69 -10.32 5.08
N ALA A 228 7.45 -10.59 5.52
CA ALA A 228 6.34 -10.85 4.60
C ALA A 228 5.80 -9.50 4.10
N GLN A 229 5.79 -9.30 2.78
CA GLN A 229 5.29 -8.07 2.17
C GLN A 229 4.30 -8.38 1.06
N PRO A 230 3.10 -7.78 1.07
CA PRO A 230 2.10 -8.01 0.02
C PRO A 230 2.61 -7.52 -1.34
N PHE A 231 3.44 -6.46 -1.38
CA PHE A 231 3.99 -5.95 -2.65
C PHE A 231 5.04 -6.90 -3.24
N ILE A 232 5.72 -7.72 -2.42
CA ILE A 232 6.63 -8.76 -2.93
C ILE A 232 5.81 -9.84 -3.63
N VAL A 233 4.70 -10.29 -3.04
CA VAL A 233 3.80 -11.27 -3.67
C VAL A 233 3.24 -10.71 -4.99
N LEU A 234 2.72 -9.48 -4.97
CA LEU A 234 2.21 -8.85 -6.18
C LEU A 234 3.30 -8.66 -7.25
N SER A 235 4.52 -8.29 -6.85
CA SER A 235 5.63 -8.13 -7.80
C SER A 235 5.95 -9.41 -8.57
N ARG A 236 5.83 -10.59 -7.93
CA ARG A 236 6.01 -11.89 -8.59
C ARG A 236 4.90 -12.17 -9.61
N ILE A 237 3.65 -11.86 -9.27
CA ILE A 237 2.51 -12.01 -10.20
C ILE A 237 2.73 -11.11 -11.42
N ILE A 238 3.03 -9.83 -11.20
CA ILE A 238 3.27 -8.85 -12.26
C ILE A 238 4.47 -9.25 -13.13
N SER A 239 5.55 -9.74 -12.51
CA SER A 239 6.73 -10.20 -13.25
C SER A 239 6.46 -11.43 -14.10
N GLY A 240 5.72 -12.42 -13.57
CA GLY A 240 5.39 -13.64 -14.31
C GLY A 240 4.37 -13.42 -15.43
N LEU A 241 3.46 -12.45 -15.29
CA LEU A 241 2.60 -12.00 -16.40
C LEU A 241 3.42 -11.37 -17.52
N GLY A 242 4.42 -10.57 -17.17
CA GLY A 242 5.20 -9.78 -18.11
C GLY A 242 4.32 -8.86 -18.97
N TYR A 243 4.88 -8.36 -20.07
CA TYR A 243 4.17 -7.45 -20.99
C TYR A 243 2.88 -8.07 -21.54
N LYS A 244 2.97 -9.28 -22.10
CA LYS A 244 1.85 -9.96 -22.78
C LYS A 244 0.72 -10.29 -21.81
N GLY A 245 1.02 -10.82 -20.62
CA GLY A 245 0.00 -11.17 -19.64
C GLY A 245 -0.70 -9.94 -19.07
N ILE A 246 0.05 -8.86 -18.81
CA ILE A 246 -0.54 -7.58 -18.37
C ILE A 246 -1.47 -7.02 -19.45
N GLN A 247 -1.01 -6.98 -20.71
CA GLN A 247 -1.81 -6.47 -21.83
C GLN A 247 -3.09 -7.29 -22.04
N ASN A 248 -2.99 -8.61 -21.88
CA ASN A 248 -4.14 -9.52 -21.96
C ASN A 248 -5.16 -9.25 -20.84
N LEU A 249 -4.70 -9.06 -19.59
CA LEU A 249 -5.57 -8.82 -18.44
C LEU A 249 -6.36 -7.52 -18.52
N ILE A 250 -5.75 -6.44 -19.02
CA ILE A 250 -6.42 -5.13 -19.10
C ILE A 250 -7.15 -4.89 -20.41
N ALA A 251 -7.13 -5.86 -21.32
CA ALA A 251 -7.58 -5.73 -22.70
C ALA A 251 -7.05 -4.41 -23.30
N PHE A 252 -5.73 -4.35 -23.54
CA PHE A 252 -5.21 -3.33 -24.45
C PHE A 252 -6.00 -3.48 -25.76
N PRO A 253 -6.73 -2.45 -26.26
CA PRO A 253 -7.07 -2.44 -27.67
C PRO A 253 -5.74 -2.55 -28.40
N ASN A 254 -5.58 -3.57 -29.25
CA ASN A 254 -4.42 -3.70 -30.11
C ASN A 254 -4.21 -2.35 -30.79
N THR A 255 -3.21 -1.57 -30.34
CA THR A 255 -2.59 -0.61 -31.24
C THR A 255 -1.81 -1.50 -32.18
N GLU A 256 -2.44 -1.78 -33.31
CA GLU A 256 -1.77 -2.35 -34.47
C GLU A 256 -0.42 -1.63 -34.61
N GLU A 257 0.63 -2.43 -34.69
CA GLU A 257 1.91 -1.98 -35.22
C GLU A 257 1.61 -1.27 -36.54
N GLU A 258 1.82 0.04 -36.61
CA GLU A 258 2.07 0.72 -37.88
C GLU A 258 3.43 0.22 -38.39
N ALA A 259 3.40 -0.96 -39.00
CA ALA A 259 4.28 -1.33 -40.07
C ALA A 259 3.51 -1.07 -41.37
N VAL A 260 3.72 0.11 -41.97
CA VAL A 260 4.03 0.38 -43.39
C VAL A 260 4.39 1.86 -43.50
#